data_AF-A0A0M9ZAD3-F1
#
_entry.id   AF-A0A0M9ZAD3-F1
#
_cell.length_a   1.000
_cell.length_b   1.000
_cell.length_c   1.000
_cell.angle_alpha   90.00
_cell.angle_beta   90.00
_cell.angle_gamma   90.00
#
_symmetry.space_group_name_H-M   'P 1'
#
loop_
_entity.id
_entity.type
_entity.pdbx_description
1 polymer ?
#
loop_
_entity_poly.entity_id
_entity_poly.type
_entity_poly.pdbx_seq_one_letter_code
_entity_poly.pdbx_strand_id
1 'polypeptide(L)'
;MTPHNPTHGTDSGPGAGGSGLVDFAVDLTAQEVLRRAQVMEALGADWDPVEVLQGEEAAYDLLYSGLDSEQQRLYDDLVAAGVLPDRGHGRAAH
;
A
#
# COMPACT_ATOMS: atom_id res chain seq x y z
N MET A 1 25.61 -25.37 7.34
CA MET A 1 25.53 -24.17 6.48
C MET A 1 26.62 -23.22 6.94
N THR A 2 27.77 -23.25 6.25
CA THR A 2 28.96 -22.48 6.60
C THR A 2 28.87 -21.11 5.92
N PRO A 3 29.09 -19.97 6.60
CA PRO A 3 29.06 -18.68 5.94
C PRO A 3 30.29 -18.55 5.03
N HIS A 4 30.07 -18.08 3.81
CA HIS A 4 31.14 -17.84 2.84
C HIS A 4 31.80 -16.50 3.18
N ASN A 5 33.04 -16.55 3.67
CA ASN A 5 33.86 -15.38 3.89
C ASN A 5 34.74 -15.16 2.64
N PRO A 6 34.54 -14.09 1.86
CA PRO A 6 35.35 -13.86 0.67
C PRO A 6 36.73 -13.33 1.09
N THR A 7 37.76 -14.12 0.82
CA THR A 7 39.16 -13.71 0.99
C THR A 7 39.54 -12.69 -0.09
N HIS A 8 39.65 -11.41 0.27
CA HIS A 8 40.29 -10.43 -0.60
C HIS A 8 41.81 -10.58 -0.51
N GLY A 9 42.41 -11.11 -1.58
CA GLY A 9 43.85 -11.06 -1.79
C GLY A 9 44.31 -9.61 -1.89
N THR A 10 45.25 -9.23 -1.05
CA THR A 10 45.96 -7.96 -1.12
C THR A 10 47.08 -8.09 -2.15
N ASP A 11 46.83 -7.64 -3.37
CA ASP A 11 47.91 -7.40 -4.33
C ASP A 11 48.15 -5.89 -4.44
N SER A 12 49.32 -5.48 -3.95
CA SER A 12 49.77 -4.09 -3.95
C SER A 12 50.61 -3.85 -5.21
N GLY A 13 49.98 -3.28 -6.25
CA GLY A 13 50.65 -2.85 -7.48
C GLY A 13 50.10 -1.49 -7.95
N PRO A 14 50.95 -0.50 -8.29
CA PRO A 14 50.49 0.82 -8.68
C PRO A 14 50.20 0.84 -10.19
N GLY A 15 48.98 0.49 -10.58
CA GLY A 15 48.57 0.63 -11.98
C GLY A 15 47.41 -0.24 -12.40
N ALA A 16 46.20 0.14 -12.04
CA ALA A 16 44.99 -0.16 -12.80
C ALA A 16 43.86 0.74 -12.28
N GLY A 17 43.28 1.57 -13.15
CA GLY A 17 42.05 2.31 -12.87
C GLY A 17 40.87 1.34 -12.77
N GLY A 18 40.87 0.51 -11.72
CA GLY A 18 39.81 -0.43 -11.44
C GLY A 18 38.55 0.34 -11.10
N SER A 19 37.49 0.08 -11.86
CA SER A 19 36.14 0.49 -11.51
C SER A 19 35.77 -0.20 -10.20
N GLY A 20 36.16 0.40 -9.08
CA GLY A 20 35.91 -0.11 -7.74
C GLY A 20 34.41 -0.02 -7.45
N LEU A 21 33.88 -1.07 -6.82
CA LEU A 21 32.51 -1.05 -6.31
C LEU A 21 32.43 0.04 -5.23
N VAL A 22 31.48 0.96 -5.40
CA VAL A 22 31.19 2.01 -4.41
C VAL A 22 30.11 1.47 -3.48
N ASP A 23 30.27 1.72 -2.18
CA ASP A 23 29.26 1.36 -1.20
C ASP A 23 27.95 2.10 -1.47
N PHE A 24 26.84 1.36 -1.52
CA PHE A 24 25.52 1.87 -1.81
C PHE A 24 24.57 1.48 -0.68
N ALA A 25 24.37 2.42 0.24
CA ALA A 25 23.40 2.31 1.31
C ALA A 25 22.28 3.34 1.09
N VAL A 26 21.02 2.89 1.24
CA VAL A 26 19.84 3.75 1.15
C VAL A 26 19.07 3.67 2.46
N ASP A 27 18.81 4.82 3.07
CA ASP A 27 17.91 4.92 4.21
C ASP A 27 16.45 4.94 3.74
N LEU A 28 15.80 3.78 3.80
CA LEU A 28 14.39 3.63 3.43
C LEU A 28 13.44 4.41 4.35
N THR A 29 13.84 4.67 5.61
CA THR A 29 13.02 5.45 6.53
C THR A 29 12.93 6.90 6.08
N ALA A 30 14.06 7.50 5.72
CA ALA A 30 14.10 8.83 5.15
C ALA A 30 13.35 8.91 3.81
N GLN A 31 13.50 7.89 2.95
CA GLN A 31 12.77 7.83 1.68
C GLN A 31 11.26 7.73 1.87
N GLU A 32 10.78 6.97 2.86
CA GLU A 32 9.34 6.86 3.15
C GLU A 32 8.76 8.18 3.64
N VAL A 33 9.49 8.94 4.47
CA VAL A 33 9.06 10.27 4.91
C VAL A 33 8.93 11.21 3.70
N LEU A 34 9.91 11.19 2.79
CA LEU A 34 9.86 11.99 1.55
C LEU A 34 8.69 11.59 0.65
N ARG A 35 8.46 10.28 0.47
CA ARG A 35 7.34 9.77 -0.32
C ARG A 35 6.01 10.27 0.25
N ARG A 36 5.82 10.19 1.57
CA ARG A 36 4.60 10.69 2.23
C ARG A 36 4.42 12.19 2.04
N ALA A 37 5.48 12.98 2.20
CA ALA A 37 5.42 14.42 1.98
C ALA A 37 5.00 14.77 0.55
N GLN A 38 5.60 14.10 -0.45
CA GLN A 38 5.25 14.28 -1.87
C GLN A 38 3.80 13.87 -2.17
N VAL A 39 3.32 12.79 -1.56
CA VAL A 39 1.91 12.37 -1.70
C VAL A 39 0.97 13.43 -1.12
N MET A 40 1.27 13.96 0.08
CA MET A 40 0.46 15.02 0.69
C MET A 40 0.47 16.30 -0.15
N GLU A 41 1.62 16.66 -0.73
CA GLU A 41 1.74 17.80 -1.64
C GLU A 41 0.89 17.60 -2.91
N ALA A 42 0.93 16.39 -3.50
CA ALA A 42 0.16 16.07 -4.71
C ALA A 42 -1.35 16.05 -4.47
N LEU A 43 -1.81 15.63 -3.28
CA LEU A 43 -3.22 15.68 -2.89
C LEU A 43 -3.71 17.12 -2.72
N GLY A 44 -2.83 18.03 -2.29
CA GLY A 44 -3.12 19.45 -2.15
C GLY A 44 -3.82 19.80 -0.83
N ALA A 45 -3.87 21.10 -0.54
CA ALA A 45 -4.40 21.61 0.73
C ALA A 45 -5.92 21.46 0.87
N ASP A 46 -6.63 21.34 -0.24
CA ASP A 46 -8.09 21.22 -0.29
C ASP A 46 -8.55 19.76 -0.20
N TRP A 47 -7.63 18.80 -0.08
CA TRP A 47 -7.99 17.39 0.03
C TRP A 47 -8.69 17.10 1.37
N ASP A 48 -9.97 16.73 1.29
CA ASP A 48 -10.74 16.23 2.43
C ASP A 48 -10.76 14.69 2.43
N PRO A 49 -9.99 14.02 3.31
CA PRO A 49 -9.96 12.56 3.37
C PRO A 49 -11.30 11.97 3.80
N VAL A 50 -12.12 12.72 4.55
CA VAL A 50 -13.44 12.25 5.02
C VAL A 50 -14.42 12.25 3.85
N GLU A 51 -14.43 13.30 3.03
CA GLU A 51 -15.24 13.37 1.81
C GLU A 51 -14.92 12.20 0.86
N VAL A 52 -13.63 11.93 0.61
CA VAL A 52 -13.20 10.84 -0.26
C VAL A 52 -13.67 9.48 0.27
N LEU A 53 -13.51 9.20 1.57
CA LEU A 53 -13.98 7.95 2.17
C LEU A 53 -15.50 7.80 2.10
N GLN A 54 -16.26 8.88 2.29
CA GLN A 54 -17.72 8.86 2.15
C GLN A 54 -18.15 8.62 0.69
N GLY A 55 -17.44 9.24 -0.26
CA GLY A 55 -17.67 9.03 -1.68
C GLY A 55 -17.42 7.57 -2.12
N GLU A 56 -16.36 6.95 -1.59
CA GLU A 56 -16.09 5.54 -1.81
C GLU A 56 -17.21 4.66 -1.25
N GLU A 57 -17.66 4.91 -0.01
CA GLU A 57 -18.76 4.17 0.60
C GLU A 57 -20.05 4.26 -0.22
N ALA A 58 -20.42 5.47 -0.65
CA ALA A 58 -21.59 5.71 -1.49
C ALA A 58 -21.48 5.01 -2.87
N ALA A 59 -20.29 4.95 -3.45
CA ALA A 59 -20.05 4.24 -4.70
C ALA A 59 -20.22 2.72 -4.54
N TYR A 60 -19.79 2.16 -3.41
CA TYR A 60 -20.02 0.76 -3.08
C TYR A 60 -21.51 0.45 -2.85
N ASP A 61 -22.23 1.31 -2.12
CA ASP A 61 -23.68 1.17 -1.94
C ASP A 61 -24.41 1.15 -3.28
N LEU A 62 -23.97 2.00 -4.22
CA LEU A 62 -24.50 2.00 -5.59
C LEU A 62 -24.21 0.69 -6.33
N LEU A 63 -23.02 0.13 -6.20
CA LEU A 63 -22.61 -1.11 -6.88
C LEU A 63 -23.51 -2.30 -6.50
N TYR A 64 -23.94 -2.36 -5.24
CA TYR A 64 -24.84 -3.40 -4.72
C TYR A 64 -26.27 -2.88 -4.51
N SER A 65 -26.63 -1.79 -5.18
CA SER A 65 -28.00 -1.29 -5.19
C SER A 65 -28.86 -2.09 -6.17
N GLY A 66 -30.15 -2.22 -5.86
CA GLY A 66 -31.12 -2.80 -6.79
C GLY A 66 -30.94 -4.29 -7.07
N LEU A 67 -30.27 -5.03 -6.18
CA LEU A 67 -30.15 -6.47 -6.29
C LEU A 67 -31.52 -7.15 -6.27
N ASP A 68 -31.70 -8.12 -7.17
CA ASP A 68 -32.84 -9.01 -7.08
C ASP A 68 -32.70 -10.01 -5.92
N SER A 69 -33.74 -10.79 -5.67
CA SER A 69 -33.77 -11.74 -4.55
C SER A 69 -32.73 -12.86 -4.59
N GLU A 70 -32.20 -13.21 -5.76
CA GLU A 70 -31.13 -14.21 -5.89
C GLU A 70 -29.77 -13.56 -5.65
N GLN A 71 -29.56 -12.39 -6.25
CA GLN A 71 -28.37 -11.59 -6.06
C GLN A 71 -28.19 -11.14 -4.61
N GLN A 72 -29.27 -10.74 -3.93
CA GLN A 72 -29.24 -10.38 -2.51
C GLN A 72 -28.82 -11.57 -1.63
N ARG A 73 -29.34 -12.77 -1.91
CA ARG A 73 -28.95 -13.99 -1.17
C ARG A 73 -27.47 -14.30 -1.35
N LEU A 74 -26.95 -14.19 -2.58
CA LEU A 74 -25.53 -14.38 -2.84
C LEU A 74 -24.68 -13.31 -2.14
N TYR A 75 -25.11 -12.05 -2.16
CA TYR A 75 -24.44 -10.97 -1.44
C TYR A 75 -24.35 -11.27 0.06
N ASP A 76 -25.47 -11.67 0.67
CA ASP A 76 -25.53 -12.02 2.10
C ASP A 76 -24.59 -13.21 2.43
N ASP A 77 -24.55 -14.23 1.57
CA ASP A 77 -23.64 -15.38 1.72
C ASP A 77 -22.16 -14.96 1.64
N LEU A 78 -21.82 -14.04 0.74
CA LEU A 78 -20.45 -13.52 0.60
C LEU A 78 -20.04 -12.66 1.80
N VAL A 79 -20.97 -11.90 2.37
CA VAL A 79 -20.74 -11.17 3.63
C VAL A 79 -20.52 -12.14 4.79
N ALA A 80 -21.39 -13.16 4.93
CA ALA A 80 -21.26 -14.18 5.97
C ALA A 80 -19.95 -14.97 5.87
N ALA A 81 -19.46 -15.22 4.65
CA ALA A 81 -18.18 -15.86 4.40
C ALA A 81 -16.97 -14.93 4.60
N GLY A 82 -17.18 -13.64 4.84
CA GLY A 82 -16.12 -12.63 4.98
C GLY A 82 -15.41 -12.28 3.66
N VAL A 83 -15.99 -12.65 2.52
CA VAL A 83 -15.49 -12.27 1.19
C VAL A 83 -15.82 -10.81 0.92
N LEU A 84 -17.02 -10.38 1.33
CA LEU A 84 -17.42 -8.98 1.33
C LEU A 84 -17.44 -8.42 2.76
N PRO A 85 -17.12 -7.13 2.93
CA PRO A 85 -17.17 -6.50 4.24
C PRO A 85 -18.60 -6.44 4.78
N ASP A 86 -18.79 -6.74 6.07
CA ASP A 86 -20.05 -6.47 6.76
C ASP A 86 -20.13 -4.98 7.07
N ARG A 87 -20.99 -4.28 6.32
CA ARG A 87 -21.12 -2.82 6.40
C ARG A 87 -22.30 -2.34 7.21
N GLY A 88 -23.01 -3.25 7.90
CA GLY A 88 -24.07 -2.88 8.84
C GLY A 88 -25.08 -1.91 8.23
N HIS A 89 -26.01 -2.44 7.42
CA HIS A 89 -27.29 -1.80 7.04
C HIS A 89 -27.70 -0.70 8.04
N GLY A 90 -27.60 0.55 7.59
CA GLY A 90 -27.50 1.75 8.44
C GLY A 90 -28.26 1.73 9.76
N ARG A 91 -27.53 1.61 10.88
CA ARG A 91 -28.02 2.07 12.18
C ARG A 91 -27.69 3.55 12.33
N ALA A 92 -28.46 4.39 11.63
CA ALA A 92 -28.81 5.70 12.18
C ALA A 92 -30.00 5.48 13.12
N ALA A 93 -29.70 4.96 14.31
CA ALA A 93 -30.53 5.23 15.48
C ALA A 93 -30.03 6.55 16.05
N HIS A 94 -30.63 7.67 15.61
CA HIS A 94 -30.65 8.92 16.38
C HIS A 94 -31.74 9.87 15.90
#